data_AF-A0A1D2VLF7-F1
#
_entry.id   AF-A0A1D2VLF7-F1
#
_cell.length_a   1.000
_cell.length_b   1.000
_cell.length_c   1.000
_cell.angle_alpha   90.00
_cell.angle_beta   90.00
_cell.angle_gamma   90.00
#
_symmetry.space_group_name_H-M   'P 1'
#
loop_
_entity.id
_entity.type
_entity.pdbx_description
1 polymer ?
#
loop_
_entity_poly.entity_id
_entity_poly.type
_entity_poly.pdbx_seq_one_letter_code
_entity_poly.pdbx_strand_id
1 'polypeptide(L)'
;QSIEQRIRLTDDLKFFLLTAPANWQQYQIIRRYYLNHDEGFISCVYWNELYYITGTDIVKCLVYRFEQFGRQVTDRKKFEEGVFSDLRNLKCDTDAILQPPKSDFLQFLYKNSCLRTQKKQKVFFWFNVPHDKLFADALERDLKREFTGQ
;
A
#
# COMPACT_ATOMS: atom_id res chain seq x y z
N GLN A 1 -2.89 -17.99 -14.95
CA GLN A 1 -2.00 -18.25 -13.80
C GLN A 1 -2.55 -19.40 -12.99
N SER A 2 -1.72 -20.38 -12.65
CA SER A 2 -2.13 -21.48 -11.77
C SER A 2 -2.38 -21.00 -10.34
N ILE A 3 -3.13 -21.77 -9.55
CA ILE A 3 -3.37 -21.48 -8.13
C ILE A 3 -2.04 -21.40 -7.37
N GLU A 4 -1.12 -22.34 -7.64
CA GLU A 4 0.21 -22.36 -7.04
C GLU A 4 1.00 -21.08 -7.30
N GLN A 5 0.94 -20.55 -8.53
CA GLN A 5 1.59 -19.29 -8.88
C GLN A 5 1.01 -18.12 -8.08
N ARG A 6 -0.32 -18.04 -7.94
CA ARG A 6 -0.99 -16.97 -7.20
C ARG A 6 -0.66 -17.01 -5.70
N ILE A 7 -0.60 -18.21 -5.12
CA ILE A 7 -0.18 -18.40 -3.73
C ILE A 7 1.25 -17.90 -3.54
N ARG A 8 2.18 -18.34 -4.41
CA ARG A 8 3.57 -17.91 -4.36
C ARG A 8 3.71 -16.39 -4.47
N LEU A 9 3.02 -15.76 -5.42
CA LEU A 9 3.05 -14.30 -5.60
C LEU A 9 2.49 -13.56 -4.38
N THR A 10 1.46 -14.11 -3.73
CA THR A 10 0.91 -13.56 -2.49
C THR A 10 1.93 -13.66 -1.35
N ASP A 11 2.62 -14.79 -1.23
CA ASP A 11 3.63 -15.01 -0.19
C ASP A 11 4.88 -14.17 -0.42
N ASP A 12 5.30 -13.98 -1.68
CA ASP A 12 6.41 -13.10 -2.04
C ASP A 12 6.13 -11.63 -1.66
N LEU A 13 4.91 -11.15 -1.90
CA LEU A 13 4.50 -9.81 -1.45
C LEU A 13 4.48 -9.70 0.08
N LYS A 14 3.92 -10.69 0.79
CA LYS A 14 3.93 -10.70 2.27
C LYS A 14 5.36 -10.70 2.81
N PHE A 15 6.23 -11.52 2.22
CA PHE A 15 7.65 -11.57 2.58
C PHE A 15 8.32 -10.20 2.37
N PHE A 16 8.03 -9.53 1.26
CA PHE A 16 8.51 -8.17 1.04
C PHE A 16 7.97 -7.21 2.10
N LEU A 17 6.67 -7.22 2.39
CA LEU A 17 6.06 -6.35 3.40
C LEU A 17 6.68 -6.54 4.80
N LEU A 18 7.04 -7.77 5.16
CA LEU A 18 7.69 -8.08 6.44
C LEU A 18 9.16 -7.69 6.48
N THR A 19 9.89 -7.87 5.38
CA THR A 19 11.36 -7.77 5.35
C THR A 19 11.88 -6.50 4.69
N ALA A 20 11.03 -5.67 4.10
CA ALA A 20 11.46 -4.47 3.37
C ALA A 20 12.44 -3.61 4.19
N PRO A 21 12.18 -3.32 5.48
CA PRO A 21 13.08 -2.51 6.31
C PRO A 21 14.37 -3.21 6.75
N ALA A 22 14.39 -4.54 6.85
CA ALA A 22 15.52 -5.29 7.42
C ALA A 22 16.66 -5.54 6.42
N ASN A 23 16.35 -5.63 5.13
CA ASN A 23 17.33 -5.96 4.09
C ASN A 23 17.66 -4.73 3.24
N TRP A 24 18.43 -3.80 3.83
CA TRP A 24 18.82 -2.54 3.20
C TRP A 24 20.30 -2.53 2.83
N GLN A 25 20.58 -2.11 1.59
CA GLN A 25 21.95 -1.82 1.18
C GLN A 25 22.41 -0.50 1.80
N GLN A 26 23.71 -0.40 2.08
CA GLN A 26 24.32 0.86 2.51
C GLN A 26 24.02 1.93 1.44
N TYR A 27 23.40 3.05 1.84
CA TYR A 27 22.94 4.15 0.98
C TYR A 27 21.65 3.95 0.18
N GLN A 28 20.99 2.80 0.29
CA GLN A 28 19.63 2.69 -0.22
C GLN A 28 18.73 3.62 0.61
N ILE A 29 17.79 4.32 -0.04
CA ILE A 29 16.78 5.20 0.60
C ILE A 29 15.35 4.84 0.18
N ILE A 30 15.21 3.96 -0.82
CA ILE A 30 13.94 3.38 -1.25
C ILE A 30 14.19 1.93 -1.66
N ARG A 31 13.40 1.01 -1.11
CA ARG A 31 13.32 -0.39 -1.57
C ARG A 31 12.01 -0.60 -2.30
N ARG A 32 12.07 -1.03 -3.56
CA ARG A 32 10.88 -1.23 -4.40
C ARG A 32 10.59 -2.70 -4.63
N TYR A 33 9.32 -3.04 -4.70
CA TYR A 33 8.83 -4.35 -5.14
C TYR A 33 7.88 -4.17 -6.31
N TYR A 34 8.08 -4.95 -7.37
CA TYR A 34 7.23 -4.94 -8.56
C TYR A 34 6.05 -5.89 -8.35
N LEU A 35 4.83 -5.37 -8.47
CA LEU A 35 3.61 -6.15 -8.35
C LEU A 35 3.26 -6.83 -9.69
N ASN A 36 2.87 -6.02 -10.68
CA ASN A 36 2.54 -6.44 -12.03
C ASN A 36 2.55 -5.21 -12.97
N HIS A 37 2.16 -5.39 -14.23
CA HIS A 37 2.13 -4.32 -15.23
C HIS A 37 1.14 -3.20 -14.86
N ASP A 38 0.03 -3.54 -14.22
CA ASP A 38 -1.08 -2.61 -13.97
C ASP A 38 -0.86 -1.77 -12.70
N GLU A 39 -0.35 -2.38 -11.63
CA GLU A 39 -0.07 -1.73 -10.34
C GLU A 39 1.35 -1.14 -10.26
N GLY A 40 2.29 -1.67 -11.04
CA GLY A 40 3.68 -1.24 -11.07
C GLY A 40 4.42 -1.57 -9.77
N PHE A 41 5.11 -0.58 -9.20
CA PHE A 41 5.92 -0.75 -7.99
C PHE A 41 5.24 -0.20 -6.73
N ILE A 42 5.53 -0.84 -5.60
CA ILE A 42 5.36 -0.30 -4.25
C ILE A 42 6.72 0.04 -3.65
N SER A 43 6.78 1.05 -2.81
CA SER A 43 8.02 1.60 -2.27
C SER A 43 8.02 1.61 -0.74
N CYS A 44 8.99 0.90 -0.15
CA CYS A 44 9.41 1.10 1.23
C CYS A 44 10.42 2.25 1.27
N VAL A 45 10.06 3.34 1.93
CA VAL A 45 10.84 4.57 1.94
C VAL A 45 11.47 4.77 3.30
N TYR A 46 12.78 4.99 3.35
CA TYR A 46 13.47 5.36 4.59
C TYR A 46 13.69 6.86 4.63
N TRP A 47 13.33 7.45 5.76
CA TRP A 47 13.44 8.88 5.97
C TRP A 47 13.54 9.17 7.47
N ASN A 48 14.53 9.96 7.89
CA ASN A 48 14.73 10.31 9.30
C ASN A 48 14.66 9.10 10.25
N GLU A 49 15.46 8.07 9.98
CA GLU A 49 15.56 6.84 10.79
C GLU A 49 14.28 5.99 10.89
N LEU A 50 13.27 6.29 10.07
CA LEU A 50 11.99 5.57 10.04
C LEU A 50 11.64 5.10 8.63
N TYR A 51 10.80 4.07 8.56
CA TYR A 51 10.33 3.49 7.32
C TYR A 51 8.86 3.83 7.06
N TYR A 52 8.54 4.10 5.80
CA TYR A 52 7.26 4.63 5.37
C TYR A 52 6.71 3.92 4.16
N ILE A 53 5.38 3.92 4.07
CA ILE A 53 4.61 3.54 2.89
C ILE A 53 3.53 4.58 2.60
N THR A 54 3.28 4.84 1.33
CA THR A 54 2.24 5.80 0.92
C THR A 54 0.86 5.13 0.88
N GLY A 55 -0.20 5.90 1.11
CA GLY A 55 -1.56 5.38 0.97
C GLY A 55 -1.82 4.77 -0.41
N THR A 56 -1.25 5.36 -1.47
CA THR A 56 -1.32 4.81 -2.83
C THR A 56 -0.68 3.43 -2.94
N ASP A 57 0.50 3.23 -2.34
CA ASP A 57 1.17 1.93 -2.38
C ASP A 57 0.44 0.88 -1.54
N ILE A 58 -0.23 1.28 -0.45
CA ILE A 58 -1.13 0.39 0.30
C ILE A 58 -2.29 -0.07 -0.57
N VAL A 59 -2.96 0.84 -1.31
CA VAL A 59 -4.04 0.47 -2.23
C VAL A 59 -3.54 -0.54 -3.26
N LYS A 60 -2.40 -0.28 -3.91
CA LYS A 60 -1.82 -1.20 -4.90
C LYS A 60 -1.57 -2.60 -4.31
N CYS A 61 -1.04 -2.67 -3.09
CA CYS A 61 -0.87 -3.96 -2.40
C CYS A 61 -2.19 -4.70 -2.26
N LEU A 62 -3.27 -4.01 -1.89
CA LEU A 62 -4.58 -4.63 -1.70
C LEU A 62 -5.22 -5.04 -3.03
N VAL A 63 -5.15 -4.20 -4.08
CA VAL A 63 -5.64 -4.55 -5.42
C VAL A 63 -4.92 -5.81 -5.93
N TYR A 64 -3.59 -5.82 -5.85
CA TYR A 64 -2.79 -6.98 -6.25
C TYR A 64 -3.17 -8.24 -5.47
N ARG A 65 -3.33 -8.14 -4.14
CA ARG A 65 -3.77 -9.27 -3.31
C ARG A 65 -5.16 -9.77 -3.69
N PHE A 66 -6.09 -8.88 -4.05
CA PHE A 66 -7.42 -9.25 -4.53
C PHE A 66 -7.33 -10.09 -5.80
N GLU A 67 -6.54 -9.62 -6.77
CA GLU A 67 -6.32 -10.35 -8.03
C GLU A 67 -5.72 -11.73 -7.79
N GLN A 68 -4.69 -11.83 -6.93
CA GLN A 68 -4.08 -13.11 -6.59
C GLN A 68 -5.07 -14.03 -5.85
N PHE A 69 -5.90 -13.47 -4.97
CA PHE A 69 -6.98 -14.19 -4.28
C PHE A 69 -8.09 -14.68 -5.22
N GLY A 70 -8.10 -14.23 -6.48
CA GLY A 70 -9.08 -14.66 -7.48
C GLY A 70 -10.30 -13.75 -7.60
N ARG A 71 -10.24 -12.53 -7.05
CA ARG A 71 -11.30 -11.54 -7.15
C ARG A 71 -10.82 -10.34 -7.98
N GLN A 72 -11.66 -9.89 -8.90
CA GLN A 72 -11.36 -8.71 -9.71
C GLN A 72 -11.97 -7.48 -9.07
N VAL A 73 -11.19 -6.41 -8.93
CA VAL A 73 -11.70 -5.10 -8.51
C VAL A 73 -12.41 -4.46 -9.70
N THR A 74 -13.75 -4.51 -9.73
CA THR A 74 -14.56 -3.98 -10.83
C THR A 74 -14.64 -2.45 -10.81
N ASP A 75 -14.90 -1.86 -9.64
CA ASP A 75 -14.91 -0.40 -9.42
C ASP A 75 -13.69 0.03 -8.60
N ARG A 76 -12.61 0.36 -9.32
CA ARG A 76 -11.33 0.78 -8.72
C ARG A 76 -11.47 2.03 -7.86
N LYS A 77 -12.33 2.99 -8.26
CA LYS A 77 -12.53 4.23 -7.53
C LYS A 77 -13.20 3.96 -6.17
N LYS A 78 -14.28 3.18 -6.16
CA LYS A 78 -14.96 2.79 -4.90
C LYS A 78 -14.08 1.92 -4.02
N PHE A 79 -13.20 1.11 -4.60
CA PHE A 79 -12.22 0.33 -3.84
C PHE A 79 -11.22 1.24 -3.14
N GLU A 80 -10.61 2.17 -3.89
CA GLU A 80 -9.71 3.20 -3.36
C GLU A 80 -10.37 4.02 -2.24
N GLU A 81 -11.59 4.51 -2.45
CA GLU A 81 -12.35 5.25 -1.43
C GLU A 81 -12.57 4.43 -0.15
N GLY A 82 -12.88 3.13 -0.28
CA GLY A 82 -13.04 2.22 0.86
C GLY A 82 -11.74 2.04 1.64
N VAL A 83 -10.63 1.77 0.94
CA VAL A 83 -9.31 1.63 1.58
C VAL A 83 -8.88 2.94 2.24
N PHE A 84 -9.04 4.09 1.58
CA PHE A 84 -8.74 5.38 2.19
C PHE A 84 -9.62 5.67 3.39
N SER A 85 -10.87 5.20 3.39
CA SER A 85 -11.74 5.28 4.55
C SER A 85 -11.17 4.52 5.74
N ASP A 86 -10.69 3.28 5.54
CA ASP A 86 -10.10 2.47 6.61
C ASP A 86 -8.79 3.09 7.13
N LEU A 87 -7.97 3.62 6.23
CA LEU A 87 -6.72 4.31 6.56
C LEU A 87 -6.92 5.59 7.39
N ARG A 88 -8.15 6.11 7.51
CA ARG A 88 -8.46 7.20 8.46
C ARG A 88 -8.37 6.74 9.91
N ASN A 89 -8.57 5.45 10.19
CA ASN A 89 -8.52 4.89 11.54
C ASN A 89 -7.10 4.88 12.13
N LEU A 90 -6.07 4.87 11.28
CA LEU A 90 -4.66 4.97 11.69
C LEU A 90 -4.37 6.40 12.15
N LYS A 91 -3.89 6.61 13.37
CA LYS A 91 -3.74 7.97 13.94
C LYS A 91 -2.47 8.66 13.45
N CYS A 92 -2.54 9.98 13.27
CA CYS A 92 -1.32 10.78 13.11
C CYS A 92 -0.48 10.67 14.40
N ASP A 93 0.85 10.75 14.24
CA ASP A 93 1.87 10.65 15.28
C ASP A 93 2.02 9.27 15.92
N THR A 94 1.04 8.39 15.77
CA THR A 94 1.13 6.97 16.19
C THR A 94 1.39 6.05 15.02
N ASP A 95 0.60 6.14 13.95
CA ASP A 95 0.63 5.20 12.81
C ASP A 95 1.07 5.85 11.50
N ALA A 96 1.05 7.18 11.47
CA ALA A 96 1.30 7.96 10.27
C ALA A 96 1.77 9.37 10.63
N ILE A 97 2.35 10.05 9.65
CA ILE A 97 2.65 11.49 9.71
C ILE A 97 1.89 12.23 8.63
N LEU A 98 1.51 13.47 8.93
CA LEU A 98 0.86 14.35 7.97
C LEU A 98 1.90 15.29 7.37
N GLN A 99 2.25 15.07 6.11
CA GLN A 99 3.23 15.88 5.39
C GLN A 99 2.55 17.08 4.73
N PRO A 100 2.93 18.33 5.09
CA PRO A 100 2.37 19.50 4.46
C PRO A 100 2.89 19.62 3.01
N PRO A 101 2.16 20.35 2.14
CA PRO A 101 2.64 20.69 0.81
C PRO A 101 4.06 21.27 0.87
N LYS A 102 4.89 20.92 -0.12
CA LYS A 102 6.28 21.40 -0.27
C LYS A 102 7.27 21.01 0.84
N SER A 103 6.90 20.19 1.83
CA SER A 103 7.87 19.61 2.77
C SER A 103 8.94 18.79 2.03
N ASP A 104 10.16 18.75 2.58
CA ASP A 104 11.28 18.02 1.96
C ASP A 104 10.96 16.56 1.74
N PHE A 105 10.28 15.93 2.71
CA PHE A 105 9.87 14.54 2.60
C PHE A 105 8.83 14.35 1.48
N LEU A 106 7.83 15.23 1.38
CA LEU A 106 6.84 15.13 0.32
C LEU A 106 7.45 15.38 -1.07
N GLN A 107 8.37 16.34 -1.18
CA GLN A 107 9.12 16.57 -2.41
C GLN A 107 9.96 15.36 -2.79
N PHE A 108 10.61 14.73 -1.81
CA PHE A 108 11.37 13.50 -1.99
C PHE A 108 10.48 12.37 -2.54
N LEU A 109 9.32 12.14 -1.92
CA LEU A 109 8.38 11.11 -2.37
C LEU A 109 7.87 11.38 -3.79
N TYR A 110 7.58 12.64 -4.12
CA TYR A 110 7.14 13.03 -5.46
C TYR A 110 8.24 12.85 -6.51
N LYS A 111 9.47 13.32 -6.23
CA LYS A 111 10.64 13.17 -7.12
C LYS A 111 10.96 11.70 -7.42
N ASN A 112 10.69 10.81 -6.46
CA ASN A 112 10.91 9.38 -6.59
C ASN A 112 9.66 8.60 -7.02
N SER A 113 8.64 9.28 -7.55
CA SER A 113 7.40 8.66 -8.07
C SER A 113 6.64 7.79 -7.06
N CYS A 114 6.82 8.01 -5.76
CA CYS A 114 6.06 7.34 -4.70
C CYS A 114 4.67 7.98 -4.52
N LEU A 115 4.49 9.21 -5.02
CA LEU A 115 3.24 9.96 -5.01
C LEU A 115 3.04 10.68 -6.35
N ARG A 116 1.77 10.90 -6.73
CA ARG A 116 1.37 11.65 -7.94
C ARG A 116 1.00 13.11 -7.67
N THR A 117 0.99 13.53 -6.41
CA THR A 117 0.58 14.87 -6.00
C THR A 117 1.54 15.44 -4.95
N GLN A 118 1.64 16.77 -4.91
CA GLN A 118 2.35 17.53 -3.89
C GLN A 118 1.39 18.24 -2.92
N LYS A 119 0.10 17.89 -2.95
CA LYS A 119 -0.84 18.31 -1.90
C LYS A 119 -0.48 17.64 -0.58
N LYS A 120 -1.06 18.12 0.51
CA LYS A 120 -0.93 17.50 1.84
C LYS A 120 -1.19 16.00 1.74
N GLN A 121 -0.29 15.18 2.26
CA GLN A 121 -0.43 13.71 2.24
C GLN A 121 -0.25 13.14 3.64
N LYS A 122 -1.01 12.10 3.93
CA LYS A 122 -0.79 11.23 5.08
C LYS A 122 0.10 10.08 4.63
N VAL A 123 1.22 9.89 5.29
CA VAL A 123 2.21 8.85 4.99
C VAL A 123 2.34 7.96 6.22
N PHE A 124 2.31 6.65 6.04
CA PHE A 124 2.14 5.69 7.14
C PHE A 124 3.47 5.09 7.54
N PHE A 125 3.67 4.85 8.84
CA PHE A 125 4.82 4.10 9.32
C PHE A 125 4.68 2.66 8.84
N TRP A 126 5.73 2.14 8.21
CA TRP A 126 5.73 0.84 7.55
C TRP A 126 5.19 -0.28 8.44
N PHE A 127 5.66 -0.35 9.69
CA PHE A 127 5.31 -1.41 10.64
C PHE A 127 3.91 -1.27 11.25
N ASN A 128 3.27 -0.11 11.13
CA ASN A 128 1.99 0.16 11.79
C ASN A 128 0.81 -0.02 10.84
N VAL A 129 1.05 -0.36 9.57
CA VAL A 129 -0.02 -0.63 8.60
C VAL A 129 -0.51 -2.08 8.74
N PRO A 130 -1.76 -2.32 9.16
CA PRO A 130 -2.28 -3.67 9.34
C PRO A 130 -2.80 -4.21 7.99
N HIS A 131 -1.89 -4.56 7.09
CA HIS A 131 -2.21 -4.97 5.71
C HIS A 131 -3.25 -6.10 5.62
N ASP A 132 -3.18 -7.09 6.52
CA ASP A 132 -4.13 -8.21 6.53
C ASP A 132 -5.52 -7.80 7.00
N LYS A 133 -5.60 -6.89 7.98
CA LYS A 133 -6.88 -6.33 8.41
C LYS A 133 -7.52 -5.50 7.31
N LEU A 134 -6.75 -4.61 6.67
CA LEU A 134 -7.24 -3.80 5.55
C LEU A 134 -7.72 -4.68 4.39
N PHE A 135 -7.05 -5.80 4.12
CA PHE A 135 -7.48 -6.77 3.12
C PHE A 135 -8.81 -7.43 3.52
N ALA A 136 -8.95 -7.87 4.78
CA ALA A 136 -10.18 -8.47 5.29
C ALA A 136 -11.36 -7.49 5.24
N ASP A 137 -11.16 -6.25 5.69
CA ASP A 137 -12.18 -5.18 5.68
C ASP A 137 -12.62 -4.86 4.24
N ALA A 138 -11.68 -4.84 3.29
CA ALA A 138 -11.98 -4.66 1.87
C ALA A 138 -12.76 -5.85 1.30
N LEU A 139 -12.39 -7.09 1.66
CA LEU A 139 -13.05 -8.30 1.19
C LEU A 139 -14.48 -8.41 1.72
N GLU A 140 -14.70 -8.04 2.99
CA GLU A 140 -16.04 -8.01 3.58
C GLU A 140 -16.95 -7.02 2.83
N ARG A 141 -16.44 -5.84 2.46
CA ARG A 141 -17.21 -4.87 1.66
C ARG A 141 -17.51 -5.38 0.26
N ASP A 142 -16.55 -6.04 -0.38
CA ASP A 142 -16.70 -6.61 -1.72
C ASP A 142 -17.79 -7.69 -1.75
N LEU A 143 -17.76 -8.61 -0.77
CA LEU A 143 -18.78 -9.66 -0.62
C LEU A 143 -20.17 -9.08 -0.32
N LYS A 144 -20.25 -8.02 0.49
CA LYS A 144 -21.51 -7.32 0.76
C LYS A 144 -22.10 -6.71 -0.51
N ARG A 145 -21.27 -6.08 -1.35
CA ARG A 145 -21.70 -5.49 -2.64
C ARG A 145 -22.25 -6.55 -3.58
N GLU A 146 -21.50 -7.65 -3.75
CA GLU A 146 -21.93 -8.80 -4.55
C GLU A 146 -23.28 -9.34 -4.09
N PHE A 147 -23.47 -9.51 -2.77
CA PHE A 147 -24.74 -9.97 -2.22
C PHE A 147 -25.90 -8.99 -2.43
N THR A 148 -25.63 -7.68 -2.37
CA THR A 148 -26.65 -6.63 -2.60
C THR A 148 -26.89 -6.30 -4.08
N GLY A 149 -26.15 -6.94 -5.01
CA GLY A 149 -26.25 -6.69 -6.45
C GLY A 149 -25.80 -5.29 -6.88
N GLN A 150 -24.90 -4.66 -6.12
CA GLN A 150 -24.36 -3.30 -6.34
C GLN A 150 -22.93 -3.30 -6.89
#